data_AF-A0A7Z9GFH6-F1
#
_entry.id   AF-A0A7Z9GFH6-F1
#
_cell.length_a   1.000
_cell.length_b   1.000
_cell.length_c   1.000
_cell.angle_alpha   90.00
_cell.angle_beta   90.00
_cell.angle_gamma   90.00
#
_symmetry.space_group_name_H-M   'P 1'
#
loop_
_entity.id
_entity.type
_entity.pdbx_description
1 polymer ?
#
loop_
_entity_poly.entity_id
_entity_poly.type
_entity_poly.pdbx_seq_one_letter_code
_entity_poly.pdbx_strand_id
1 'polypeptide(L)'
;MGYSEVPGFRAGTCTPFKFYDLQANEPTNLTVYPFAVMDRTLNDHLKLSPEEAIERVSDLFAEVKAVHGTFVSVWHNESLSNEREWLGWLPVYEHLQRAARTAG
;
A
#
# COMPACT_ATOMS: atom_id res chain seq x y z
N MET A 1 -4.71 3.61 -7.71
CA MET A 1 -6.05 3.12 -7.29
C MET A 1 -5.88 2.01 -6.26
N GLY A 2 -6.55 2.12 -5.12
CA GLY A 2 -6.56 1.13 -4.04
C GLY A 2 -7.85 1.26 -3.23
N TYR A 3 -7.98 0.51 -2.14
CA TYR A 3 -9.10 0.61 -1.22
C TYR A 3 -8.74 1.46 0.00
N SER A 4 -9.72 2.15 0.58
CA SER A 4 -9.54 2.88 1.83
C SER A 4 -9.70 1.99 3.07
N GLU A 5 -10.48 0.92 2.97
CA GLU A 5 -10.93 0.13 4.13
C GLU A 5 -10.26 -1.24 4.25
N VAL A 6 -9.68 -1.75 3.17
CA VAL A 6 -9.02 -3.06 3.14
C VAL A 6 -7.69 -3.00 2.37
N PRO A 7 -6.67 -3.81 2.72
CA PRO A 7 -5.46 -3.92 1.92
C PRO A 7 -5.74 -4.64 0.60
N GLY A 8 -4.96 -4.32 -0.43
CA GLY A 8 -5.01 -4.94 -1.75
C GLY A 8 -5.28 -3.96 -2.88
N PHE A 9 -5.42 -4.51 -4.08
CA PHE A 9 -5.46 -3.74 -5.31
C PHE A 9 -6.88 -3.64 -5.86
N ARG A 10 -7.46 -2.43 -5.84
CA ARG A 10 -8.79 -2.18 -6.43
C ARG A 10 -8.87 -2.47 -7.92
N ALA A 11 -7.75 -2.34 -8.63
CA ALA A 11 -7.63 -2.70 -10.04
C ALA A 11 -7.45 -4.21 -10.28
N GLY A 12 -7.38 -5.03 -9.23
CA GLY A 12 -7.06 -6.46 -9.31
C GLY A 12 -5.60 -6.76 -9.68
N THR A 13 -4.73 -5.74 -9.73
CA THR A 13 -3.33 -5.90 -10.14
C THR A 13 -2.41 -4.93 -9.41
N CYS A 14 -1.17 -5.38 -9.15
CA CYS A 14 -0.05 -4.59 -8.65
C CYS A 14 0.85 -4.05 -9.77
N THR A 15 0.54 -4.39 -11.02
CA THR A 15 1.31 -3.95 -12.20
C THR A 15 0.75 -2.63 -12.72
N PRO A 16 1.59 -1.59 -12.94
CA PRO A 16 1.14 -0.35 -13.55
C PRO A 16 0.55 -0.56 -14.95
N PHE A 17 -0.51 0.18 -15.30
CA PHE A 17 -1.21 0.02 -16.58
C PHE A 17 -1.73 1.36 -17.10
N LYS A 18 -2.03 1.45 -18.40
CA LYS A 18 -2.64 2.65 -18.99
C LYS A 18 -4.13 2.72 -18.64
N PHE A 19 -4.59 3.89 -18.20
CA PHE A 19 -6.01 4.12 -18.03
C PHE A 19 -6.73 3.98 -19.37
N TYR A 20 -7.81 3.22 -19.41
CA TYR A 20 -8.53 2.90 -20.63
C TYR A 20 -9.76 3.78 -20.76
N ASP A 21 -9.87 4.51 -21.88
CA ASP A 21 -11.07 5.27 -22.20
C ASP A 21 -12.07 4.36 -22.91
N LEU A 22 -13.20 4.10 -22.24
CA LEU A 22 -14.24 3.22 -22.77
C LEU A 22 -15.05 3.87 -23.90
N GLN A 23 -15.15 5.21 -23.95
CA GLN A 23 -15.88 5.90 -25.00
C GLN A 23 -15.06 5.94 -26.30
N ALA A 24 -13.77 6.21 -26.19
CA ALA A 24 -12.84 6.19 -27.32
C ALA A 24 -12.35 4.78 -27.68
N ASN A 25 -12.57 3.79 -26.81
CA ASN A 25 -12.14 2.40 -26.95
C ASN A 25 -10.62 2.25 -27.16
N GLU A 26 -9.84 3.03 -26.40
CA GLU A 26 -8.38 3.06 -26.50
C GLU A 26 -7.70 3.35 -25.14
N PRO A 27 -6.44 2.89 -24.94
CA PRO A 27 -5.65 3.29 -23.80
C PRO A 27 -5.20 4.75 -23.92
N THR A 28 -5.32 5.50 -22.84
CA THR A 28 -4.82 6.88 -22.75
C THR A 28 -3.31 6.90 -22.45
N ASN A 29 -2.70 8.09 -22.50
CA ASN A 29 -1.32 8.27 -22.07
C ASN A 29 -1.15 8.26 -20.53
N LEU A 30 -2.23 8.30 -19.75
CA LEU A 30 -2.20 8.27 -18.29
C LEU A 30 -1.84 6.86 -17.79
N THR A 31 -0.75 6.72 -17.04
CA THR A 31 -0.40 5.46 -16.35
C THR A 31 -0.96 5.48 -14.92
N VAL A 32 -1.72 4.45 -14.57
CA VAL A 32 -2.21 4.21 -13.22
C VAL A 32 -1.21 3.33 -12.48
N TYR A 33 -0.79 3.80 -11.31
CA TYR A 33 -0.06 3.01 -10.31
C TYR A 33 -1.03 2.62 -9.19
N PRO A 34 -1.41 1.33 -9.08
CA PRO A 34 -2.19 0.84 -7.95
C PRO A 34 -1.40 0.95 -6.64
N PHE A 35 -2.09 1.26 -5.54
CA PHE A 35 -1.49 1.18 -4.21
C PHE A 35 -2.10 0.01 -3.45
N ALA A 36 -1.26 -0.62 -2.64
CA ALA A 36 -1.54 -1.88 -1.95
C ALA A 36 -2.13 -1.65 -0.56
N VAL A 37 -1.69 -0.61 0.14
CA VAL A 37 -2.07 -0.38 1.54
C VAL A 37 -1.94 1.10 1.92
N MET A 38 -2.72 1.50 2.92
CA MET A 38 -2.68 2.81 3.54
C MET A 38 -2.65 2.66 5.07
N ASP A 39 -1.92 3.54 5.75
CA ASP A 39 -1.83 3.64 7.21
C ASP A 39 -3.19 3.59 7.94
N ARG A 40 -4.15 4.42 7.51
CA ARG A 40 -5.51 4.50 8.06
C ARG A 40 -6.31 3.22 7.83
N THR A 41 -6.04 2.48 6.75
CA THR A 41 -6.62 1.15 6.53
C THR A 41 -6.21 0.19 7.65
N LEU A 42 -4.94 0.19 8.03
CA LEU A 42 -4.41 -0.70 9.05
C LEU A 42 -4.87 -0.28 10.45
N ASN A 43 -4.81 1.02 10.76
CA ASN A 43 -5.13 1.55 12.09
C ASN A 43 -6.64 1.70 12.32
N ASP A 44 -7.33 2.52 11.52
CA ASP A 44 -8.71 2.91 11.83
C ASP A 44 -9.72 1.85 11.42
N HIS A 45 -9.54 1.29 10.23
CA HIS A 45 -10.51 0.38 9.63
C HIS A 45 -10.34 -1.05 10.16
N LEU A 46 -9.11 -1.57 10.13
CA LEU A 46 -8.82 -2.92 10.60
C LEU A 46 -8.50 -3.00 12.10
N LYS A 47 -8.16 -1.88 12.75
CA LYS A 47 -7.82 -1.81 14.19
C LYS A 47 -6.69 -2.76 14.59
N LEU A 48 -5.69 -2.88 13.72
CA LEU A 48 -4.52 -3.70 13.98
C LEU A 48 -3.59 -3.02 14.99
N SER A 49 -2.87 -3.82 15.78
CA SER A 49 -1.68 -3.33 16.48
C SER A 49 -0.54 -3.03 15.48
N PRO A 50 0.48 -2.25 15.85
CA PRO A 50 1.66 -2.05 15.01
C PRO A 50 2.33 -3.37 14.58
N GLU A 51 2.38 -4.37 15.46
CA GLU A 51 2.95 -5.69 15.19
C GLU A 51 2.10 -6.45 14.16
N GLU A 52 0.78 -6.50 14.34
CA GLU A 52 -0.15 -7.12 13.39
C GLU A 52 -0.12 -6.41 12.02
N ALA A 53 0.03 -5.08 12.03
CA ALA A 53 0.19 -4.28 10.83
C ALA A 53 1.50 -4.62 10.09
N ILE A 54 2.61 -4.80 10.83
CA ILE A 54 3.90 -5.24 10.27
C ILE A 54 3.78 -6.62 9.60
N GLU A 55 3.14 -7.59 10.26
CA GLU A 55 2.90 -8.91 9.67
C GLU A 55 2.07 -8.79 8.39
N ARG A 56 0.95 -8.08 8.45
CA ARG A 56 0.05 -7.90 7.31
C ARG A 56 0.74 -7.26 6.10
N VAL A 57 1.54 -6.21 6.31
CA VAL A 57 2.22 -5.54 5.20
C VAL A 57 3.40 -6.36 4.67
N SER A 58 4.01 -7.20 5.51
CA SER A 58 5.09 -8.10 5.11
C SER A 58 4.57 -9.19 4.17
N ASP A 59 3.43 -9.79 4.49
CA ASP A 59 2.78 -10.80 3.64
C ASP A 59 2.43 -10.20 2.28
N LEU A 60 1.75 -9.05 2.27
CA LEU A 60 1.37 -8.37 1.03
C LEU A 60 2.59 -7.95 0.20
N PHE A 61 3.66 -7.50 0.86
CA PHE A 61 4.91 -7.15 0.19
C PHE A 61 5.58 -8.38 -0.45
N ALA A 62 5.60 -9.51 0.25
CA ALA A 62 6.15 -10.77 -0.25
C ALA A 62 5.36 -11.28 -1.46
N GLU A 63 4.03 -11.23 -1.43
CA GLU A 63 3.16 -11.61 -2.56
C GLU A 63 3.43 -10.77 -3.80
N VAL A 64 3.52 -9.44 -3.64
CA VAL A 64 3.82 -8.52 -4.75
C VAL A 64 5.23 -8.76 -5.30
N LYS A 65 6.21 -9.00 -4.41
CA LYS A 65 7.58 -9.33 -4.82
C LYS A 65 7.65 -10.64 -5.61
N ALA A 66 6.91 -11.67 -5.19
CA ALA A 66 6.89 -12.99 -5.82
C ALA A 66 6.41 -12.93 -7.29
N VAL A 67 5.61 -11.93 -7.64
CA VAL A 67 5.12 -11.69 -9.02
C VAL A 67 5.85 -10.56 -9.74
N HIS A 68 6.97 -10.06 -9.19
CA HIS A 68 7.73 -8.92 -9.71
C HIS A 68 6.88 -7.66 -9.94
N GLY A 69 5.88 -7.46 -9.08
CA GLY A 69 4.94 -6.34 -9.14
C GLY A 69 5.50 -5.04 -8.54
N THR A 70 4.70 -3.97 -8.64
CA THR A 70 5.02 -2.68 -8.00
C THR A 70 4.24 -2.54 -6.70
N PHE A 71 4.96 -2.46 -5.57
CA PHE A 71 4.35 -2.19 -4.27
C PHE A 71 4.34 -0.68 -3.99
N VAL A 72 3.16 -0.10 -3.81
CA VAL A 72 2.99 1.31 -3.40
C VAL A 72 2.19 1.35 -2.10
N SER A 73 2.67 2.10 -1.11
CA SER A 73 1.95 2.36 0.14
C SER A 73 1.70 3.85 0.33
N VAL A 74 0.63 4.19 1.05
CA VAL A 74 0.20 5.57 1.31
C VAL A 74 0.24 5.84 2.82
N TRP A 75 0.78 6.99 3.20
CA TRP A 75 0.97 7.39 4.59
C TRP A 75 0.57 8.86 4.76
N HIS A 76 -0.16 9.15 5.83
CA HIS A 76 -0.47 10.52 6.23
C HIS A 76 0.63 11.05 7.14
N ASN A 77 0.90 12.36 7.10
CA ASN A 77 1.96 12.94 7.94
C ASN A 77 1.72 12.72 9.43
N GLU A 78 0.46 12.74 9.86
CA GLU A 78 0.08 12.46 11.25
C GLU A 78 0.42 11.03 11.69
N SER A 79 0.39 10.05 10.78
CA SER A 79 0.76 8.67 11.11
C SER A 79 2.23 8.49 11.43
N LEU A 80 3.06 9.45 11.04
CA LEU A 80 4.50 9.47 11.29
C LEU A 80 4.87 10.33 12.49
N SER A 81 3.89 10.94 13.17
CA SER A 81 4.11 11.84 14.30
C SER A 81 4.45 11.13 15.61
N ASN A 82 4.06 9.87 15.76
CA ASN A 82 4.07 9.15 17.04
C ASN A 82 3.24 9.88 18.13
N GLU A 83 2.11 10.46 17.75
CA GLU A 83 1.18 11.13 18.67
C GLU A 83 -0.22 10.51 18.61
N ARG A 84 -0.99 10.64 19.70
CA ARG A 84 -2.41 10.21 19.79
C ARG A 84 -2.61 8.75 19.35
N GLU A 85 -3.51 8.49 18.41
CA GLU A 85 -3.77 7.16 17.85
C GLU A 85 -2.58 6.55 17.08
N TRP A 86 -1.52 7.32 16.83
CA TRP A 86 -0.32 6.90 16.10
C TRP A 86 0.89 6.61 17.00
N LEU A 87 0.69 6.59 18.32
CA LEU A 87 1.70 6.11 19.27
C LEU A 87 2.12 4.67 18.91
N GLY A 88 3.40 4.46 18.66
CA GLY A 88 3.97 3.17 18.29
C GLY A 88 3.87 2.79 16.82
N TRP A 89 3.36 3.66 15.94
CA TRP A 89 3.14 3.33 14.52
C TRP A 89 4.32 3.60 13.58
N LEU A 90 5.27 4.46 13.97
CA LEU A 90 6.46 4.75 13.16
C LEU A 90 7.25 3.48 12.73
N PRO A 91 7.44 2.46 13.60
CA PRO A 91 8.07 1.20 13.22
C PRO A 91 7.43 0.48 12.02
N VAL A 92 6.11 0.61 11.80
CA VAL A 92 5.43 -0.02 10.66
C VAL A 92 5.93 0.58 9.34
N TYR A 93 6.06 1.91 9.30
CA TYR A 93 6.62 2.62 8.14
C TYR A 93 8.09 2.28 7.94
N GLU A 94 8.89 2.31 9.00
CA GLU A 94 10.32 1.99 8.94
C GLU A 94 10.58 0.56 8.46
N HIS A 95 9.76 -0.40 8.90
CA HIS A 95 9.83 -1.80 8.48
C HIS A 95 9.68 -1.93 6.96
N LEU A 96 8.64 -1.30 6.38
CA LEU A 96 8.44 -1.29 4.94
C LEU A 96 9.58 -0.61 4.18
N GLN A 97 10.12 0.49 4.70
CA GLN A 97 11.28 1.16 4.11
C GLN A 97 12.54 0.28 4.12
N ARG A 98 12.75 -0.50 5.18
CA ARG A 98 13.86 -1.48 5.25
C ARG A 98 13.63 -2.61 4.26
N ALA A 99 12.44 -3.20 4.23
CA ALA A 99 12.09 -4.28 3.31
C ALA A 99 12.33 -3.89 1.84
N ALA A 100 11.93 -2.68 1.45
CA ALA A 100 12.14 -2.14 0.11
C ALA A 100 13.63 -1.98 -0.27
N ARG A 101 14.50 -1.66 0.70
CA ARG A 101 15.95 -1.52 0.46
C ARG A 101 16.68 -2.85 0.34
N THR A 102 16.18 -3.87 1.03
CA THR A 102 16.76 -5.23 1.01
C THR A 102 16.24 -6.08 -0.14
N ALA A 103 15.18 -5.64 -0.81
CA ALA A 103 14.66 -6.27 -2.02
C ALA A 103 15.52 -5.91 -3.24
N GLY A 104 16.74 -6.46 -3.26
CA GLY A 104 17.51 -6.68 -4.49
C GLY A 104 17.00 -7.90 -5.25
#